data_AF-A0A9E3EED3-F1
#
_entry.id   AF-A0A9E3EED3-F1
#
_cell.length_a   1.000
_cell.length_b   1.000
_cell.length_c   1.000
_cell.angle_alpha   90.00
_cell.angle_beta   90.00
_cell.angle_gamma   90.00
#
_symmetry.space_group_name_H-M   'P 1'
#
loop_
_entity.id
_entity.type
_entity.pdbx_description
1 polymer ?
#
loop_
_entity_poly.entity_id
_entity_poly.type
_entity_poly.pdbx_seq_one_letter_code
_entity_poly.pdbx_strand_id
1 'polypeptide(L)' 'MEGGEHRWQTSGLTGGFPLLVVVHTATEIDEDGEVVEIIRIISARRANRQERRRYEEEND' A
#
# COMPACT_ATOMS: atom_id res chain seq x y z
N MET A 1 -15.80 -11.43 11.90
CA MET A 1 -15.01 -10.21 12.17
C MET A 1 -13.57 -10.68 12.24
N GLU A 2 -12.92 -10.71 11.07
CA GLU A 2 -11.52 -11.13 10.95
C GLU A 2 -10.62 -9.96 11.34
N GLY A 3 -9.68 -10.23 12.23
CA GLY A 3 -8.99 -9.24 13.03
C GLY A 3 -8.11 -8.30 12.21
N GLY A 4 -8.29 -6.99 12.44
CA GLY A 4 -7.29 -5.92 12.48
C GLY A 4 -6.36 -5.67 11.28
N GLU A 5 -6.25 -6.59 10.34
CA GLU A 5 -5.27 -6.59 9.28
C GLU A 5 -5.89 -6.00 8.03
N HIS A 6 -5.58 -4.73 7.77
CA HIS A 6 -6.02 -4.08 6.54
C HIS A 6 -4.95 -4.22 5.47
N ARG A 7 -5.30 -4.94 4.39
CA ARG A 7 -4.45 -5.11 3.21
C ARG A 7 -4.90 -4.12 2.15
N TRP A 8 -4.15 -3.04 1.96
CA TRP A 8 -4.47 -1.98 1.02
C TRP A 8 -3.60 -2.08 -0.23
N GLN A 9 -4.24 -1.96 -1.40
CA GLN A 9 -3.57 -1.74 -2.67
C GLN A 9 -3.67 -0.24 -2.97
N THR A 10 -2.54 0.45 -3.05
CA THR A 10 -2.50 1.87 -3.41
C THR A 10 -1.74 2.03 -4.72
N SER A 11 -2.27 2.85 -5.60
CA SER A 11 -1.59 3.27 -6.82
C SER A 11 -1.31 4.75 -6.71
N GLY A 12 -0.12 5.17 -7.11
CA GLY A 12 0.35 6.54 -6.93
C GLY A 12 1.42 6.89 -7.96
N LEU A 13 1.62 8.18 -8.21
CA LEU A 13 2.69 8.66 -9.09
C LEU A 13 3.96 8.92 -8.26
N THR A 14 5.11 8.39 -8.69
CA THR A 14 6.41 8.75 -8.10
C THR A 14 7.45 8.79 -9.21
N GLY A 15 8.19 9.89 -9.34
CA GLY A 15 9.23 10.04 -10.36
C GLY A 15 8.75 10.02 -11.82
N GLY A 16 7.50 10.40 -12.09
CA GLY A 16 6.94 10.53 -13.44
C GLY A 16 6.40 9.24 -14.07
N PHE A 17 6.29 8.16 -13.30
CA PHE A 17 5.61 6.93 -13.73
C PHE A 17 4.64 6.42 -12.66
N PRO A 18 3.55 5.74 -13.07
CA PRO A 18 2.60 5.15 -12.16
C PRO A 18 3.23 3.93 -11.48
N LEU A 19 3.22 3.97 -10.15
CA LEU A 19 3.69 2.90 -9.29
C LEU A 19 2.47 2.21 -8.68
N LEU A 20 2.51 0.88 -8.68
CA LEU A 20 1.59 0.06 -7.91
C LEU A 20 2.29 -0.42 -6.65
N VAL A 21 1.71 -0.13 -5.49
CA VAL A 21 2.25 -0.52 -4.19
C VAL A 21 1.21 -1.35 -3.43
N VAL A 22 1.65 -2.50 -2.92
CA VAL A 22 0.86 -3.30 -1.97
C VAL A 22 1.47 -3.10 -0.60
N VAL A 23 0.68 -2.59 0.33
CA VAL A 23 1.09 -2.35 1.70
C VAL A 23 0.23 -3.18 2.65
N HIS A 24 0.85 -3.61 3.72
CA HIS A 24 0.17 -4.18 4.87
C HIS A 24 0.46 -3.29 6.06
N THR A 25 -0.61 -2.83 6.71
CA THR A 25 -0.51 -2.03 7.93
C THR A 25 -0.86 -2.93 9.11
N ALA A 26 0.03 -2.98 10.09
CA ALA A 26 -0.15 -3.73 11.33
C ALA A 26 0.18 -2.83 12.52
N THR A 27 -0.50 -3.06 13.64
CA THR A 27 -0.13 -2.48 14.93
C THR A 27 0.68 -3.53 15.69
N GLU A 28 1.89 -3.17 16.10
CA GLU A 28 2.80 -4.04 16.85
C GLU A 28 3.16 -3.36 18.18
N ILE A 29 3.64 -4.13 19.16
CA ILE A 29 4.24 -3.60 20.39
C ILE A 29 5.75 -3.74 20.24
N ASP A 30 6.50 -2.65 20.41
CA ASP A 30 7.95 -2.66 20.29
C ASP A 30 8.65 -3.22 21.53
N GLU A 31 9.99 -3.22 21.52
CA GLU A 31 10.80 -3.76 22.61
C GLU A 31 10.63 -2.99 23.93
N ASP A 32 10.18 -1.74 23.86
CA ASP A 32 9.95 -0.86 25.01
C ASP A 32 8.50 -0.96 25.54
N GLY A 33 7.64 -1.73 24.87
CA GLY A 33 6.24 -1.90 25.24
C GLY A 33 5.29 -0.86 24.63
N GLU A 34 5.77 -0.04 23.69
CA GLU A 34 4.99 1.01 23.06
C GLU A 34 4.25 0.49 21.82
N VAL A 35 3.06 1.02 21.59
CA VAL A 35 2.24 0.67 20.43
C VAL A 35 2.75 1.42 19.20
N VAL A 36 3.15 0.67 18.18
CA VAL A 36 3.67 1.22 16.91
C VAL A 36 2.82 0.78 15.73
N GLU A 37 2.71 1.66 14.73
CA GLU A 37 2.14 1.32 13.42
C GLU A 37 3.26 0.93 12.45
N ILE A 38 3.17 -0.27 11.90
CA ILE A 38 4.10 -0.82 10.93
C ILE A 38 3.45 -0.78 9.55
N ILE A 39 4.04 0.00 8.64
CA ILE A 39 3.69 -0.01 7.21
C ILE A 39 4.71 -0.89 6.47
N ARG A 40 4.31 -2.11 6.12
CA ARG A 40 5.16 -3.06 5.39
C ARG A 40 4.85 -3.01 3.90
N ILE A 41 5.83 -2.60 3.09
CA ILE A 41 5.73 -2.69 1.63
C ILE A 41 5.95 -4.13 1.21
N ILE A 42 4.89 -4.79 0.74
CA ILE A 42 4.95 -6.16 0.23
C ILE A 42 5.44 -6.18 -1.22
N SER A 43 5.05 -5.17 -2.00
CA SER A 43 5.43 -5.04 -3.41
C SER A 43 5.40 -3.58 -3.83
N ALA A 44 6.41 -3.16 -4.60
CA ALA A 44 6.46 -1.88 -5.28
C ALA A 44 6.99 -2.12 -6.70
N ARG A 45 6.14 -1.89 -7.70
CA ARG A 45 6.52 -2.07 -9.11
C ARG A 45 5.84 -1.06 -10.01
N ARG A 46 6.37 -0.90 -11.23
CA ARG A 46 5.66 -0.15 -12.26
C ARG A 46 4.29 -0.78 -12.52
N ALA A 47 3.27 0.07 -12.59
CA ALA A 47 1.96 -0.35 -13.03
C ALA A 47 2.03 -0.77 -14.51
N ASN A 48 1.37 -1.86 -14.86
CA ASN A 48 1.21 -2.22 -16.26
C ASN A 48 0.17 -1.31 -16.95
N ARG A 49 0.02 -1.38 -18.27
CA ARG A 49 -0.93 -0.52 -19.00
C ARG A 49 -2.37 -0.61 -18.50
N GLN A 50 -2.82 -1.81 -18.12
CA GLN A 50 -4.19 -2.05 -17.69
C GLN A 50 -4.45 -1.49 -16.28
N GLU A 51 -3.50 -1.69 -15.37
CA GLU A 51 -3.52 -1.15 -14.01
C GLU A 51 -3.43 0.38 -14.00
N ARG A 52 -2.57 0.93 -14.86
CA ARG A 52 -2.47 2.38 -15.03
C ARG A 52 -3.80 2.97 -15.45
N ARG A 53 -4.44 2.39 -16.47
CA ARG A 53 -5.72 2.88 -16.97
C ARG A 53 -6.80 2.85 -15.88
N ARG A 54 -6.86 1.77 -15.09
CA ARG A 54 -7.80 1.68 -13.97
C ARG A 54 -7.53 2.76 -12.91
N TYR A 55 -6.27 3.00 -12.58
CA TYR A 55 -5.90 4.06 -11.64
C TYR A 55 -6.30 5.46 -12.16
N GLU A 56 -6.05 5.73 -13.44
CA GLU A 56 -6.47 6.98 -14.10
C GLU A 56 -8.00 7.15 -14.04
N GLU A 57 -8.77 6.10 -14.37
CA GLU A 57 -10.25 6.11 -14.32
C GLU A 57 -10.82 6.22 -12.87
N GLU A 58 -10.11 5.73 -11.86
CA GLU A 58 -10.52 5.84 -10.44
C GLU A 58 -10.21 7.21 -9.81
N ASN A 59 -9.40 8.05 -10.46
CA ASN A 59 -8.96 9.37 -9.95
C ASN A 59 -9.48 10.57 -10.79
N ASP A 60 -10.38 10.34 -11.75
CA ASP A 60 -11.15 11.38 -12.49
C ASP A 60 -12.46 11.72 -11.76
#